data_AF-A0A919XT37-F1
#
_entry.id   AF-A0A919XT37-F1
#
_cell.length_a   1.000
_cell.length_b   1.000
_cell.length_c   1.000
_cell.angle_alpha   90.00
_cell.angle_beta   90.00
_cell.angle_gamma   90.00
#
_symmetry.space_group_name_H-M   'P 1'
#
loop_
_entity.id
_entity.type
_entity.pdbx_description
1 polymer ?
#
loop_
_entity_poly.entity_id
_entity_poly.type
_entity_poly.pdbx_seq_one_letter_code
_entity_poly.pdbx_strand_id
1 'polypeptide(L)'
;MPLVFPKFNCEIVEKAEMGTILGLACPEKNVIYLREDVYDGAVDDIPMHRFTIAHEIGHFFMHTPKTVGFARNSSTKIPPFFDIEWQANTFAAELLAPPRLLKGLNRKEIQKVFGVSAKVAEIQSKQIS
;
A
#
# COMPACT_ATOMS: atom_id res chain seq x y z
N MET A 1 -11.93 7.74 -3.20
CA MET A 1 -11.69 6.94 -4.42
C MET A 1 -12.79 7.12 -5.47
N PRO A 2 -14.09 6.85 -5.20
CA PRO A 2 -15.14 6.97 -6.24
C PRO A 2 -15.32 8.38 -6.82
N LEU A 3 -15.04 9.41 -6.01
CA LEU A 3 -15.08 10.82 -6.45
C LEU A 3 -13.97 11.18 -7.45
N VAL A 4 -12.86 10.43 -7.44
CA VAL A 4 -11.70 10.65 -8.34
C VAL A 4 -11.72 9.67 -9.49
N PHE A 5 -12.19 8.43 -9.24
CA PHE A 5 -12.37 7.37 -10.23
C PHE A 5 -13.80 6.87 -10.17
N PRO A 6 -14.71 7.39 -11.02
CA PRO A 6 -16.14 7.06 -10.95
C PRO A 6 -16.47 5.57 -11.10
N LYS A 7 -15.56 4.81 -11.73
CA LYS A 7 -15.71 3.35 -11.93
C LYS A 7 -15.03 2.52 -10.84
N PHE A 8 -14.37 3.14 -9.88
CA PHE A 8 -13.70 2.43 -8.80
C PHE A 8 -14.73 1.75 -7.90
N ASN A 9 -14.50 0.47 -7.62
CA ASN A 9 -15.24 -0.30 -6.64
C ASN A 9 -14.30 -0.88 -5.57
N CYS A 10 -14.83 -1.08 -4.37
CA CYS A 10 -14.17 -1.82 -3.30
C CYS A 10 -15.14 -2.89 -2.82
N GLU A 11 -14.71 -4.14 -2.87
CA GLU A 11 -15.54 -5.29 -2.49
C GLU A 11 -14.94 -5.97 -1.27
N ILE A 12 -15.77 -6.15 -0.23
CA ILE A 12 -15.37 -6.86 0.98
C ILE A 12 -15.76 -8.32 0.80
N VAL A 13 -14.80 -9.20 1.00
CA VAL A 13 -14.93 -10.64 0.70
C VAL A 13 -14.62 -11.44 1.95
N GLU A 14 -15.37 -12.52 2.16
CA GLU A 14 -15.22 -13.37 3.34
C GLU A 14 -13.83 -14.00 3.42
N LYS A 15 -13.37 -14.26 4.65
CA LYS A 15 -12.07 -14.88 4.92
C LYS A 15 -11.95 -16.26 4.31
N ALA A 16 -13.05 -17.02 4.26
CA ALA A 16 -13.09 -18.34 3.66
C ALA A 16 -12.83 -18.31 2.15
N GLU A 17 -13.31 -17.27 1.46
CA GLU A 17 -13.18 -17.12 0.00
C GLU A 17 -11.80 -16.56 -0.39
N MET A 18 -11.26 -15.57 0.34
CA MET A 18 -9.93 -15.03 0.03
C MET A 18 -8.76 -15.88 0.56
N GLY A 19 -9.01 -16.78 1.51
CA GLY A 19 -7.99 -17.65 2.09
C GLY A 19 -6.82 -16.83 2.69
N THR A 20 -5.61 -17.05 2.18
CA THR A 20 -4.40 -16.34 2.66
C THR A 20 -4.20 -14.96 2.04
N ILE A 21 -4.99 -14.59 1.03
CA ILE A 21 -4.90 -13.30 0.35
C ILE A 21 -5.60 -12.25 1.22
N LEU A 22 -4.88 -11.20 1.62
CA LEU A 22 -5.41 -10.15 2.50
C LEU A 22 -6.16 -9.06 1.72
N GLY A 23 -5.67 -8.78 0.51
CA GLY A 23 -6.24 -7.82 -0.43
C GLY A 23 -5.79 -8.17 -1.83
N LEU A 24 -6.54 -7.69 -2.83
CA LEU A 24 -6.21 -7.88 -4.23
C LEU A 24 -6.71 -6.68 -5.05
N ALA A 25 -5.78 -5.90 -5.60
CA ALA A 25 -6.08 -4.90 -6.61
C ALA A 25 -6.22 -5.49 -8.02
N CYS A 26 -7.34 -5.20 -8.68
CA CYS A 26 -7.59 -5.52 -10.09
C CYS A 26 -7.87 -4.22 -10.87
N PRO A 27 -6.82 -3.48 -11.28
CA PRO A 27 -6.96 -2.20 -11.99
C PRO A 27 -7.81 -2.29 -13.26
N GLU A 28 -7.71 -3.38 -14.01
CA GLU A 28 -8.46 -3.61 -15.25
C GLU A 28 -9.96 -3.74 -15.03
N LYS A 29 -10.38 -4.23 -13.86
CA LYS A 29 -11.77 -4.31 -13.42
C LYS A 29 -12.21 -3.09 -12.61
N ASN A 30 -11.30 -2.14 -12.36
CA ASN A 30 -11.49 -1.00 -11.47
C ASN A 30 -11.93 -1.40 -10.05
N VAL A 31 -11.48 -2.55 -9.54
CA VAL A 31 -11.90 -3.05 -8.21
C VAL A 31 -10.70 -3.38 -7.33
N ILE A 32 -10.85 -3.15 -6.03
CA ILE A 32 -10.00 -3.75 -5.00
C ILE A 32 -10.87 -4.67 -4.15
N TYR A 33 -10.43 -5.92 -4.00
CA TYR A 33 -11.02 -6.87 -3.07
C TYR A 33 -10.26 -6.80 -1.74
N LEU A 34 -10.98 -6.72 -0.63
CA LEU A 34 -10.41 -6.73 0.72
C LEU A 34 -11.04 -7.86 1.52
N ARG A 35 -10.20 -8.59 2.25
CA ARG A 35 -10.71 -9.60 3.17
C ARG A 35 -11.43 -8.91 4.33
N GLU A 36 -12.57 -9.46 4.75
CA GLU A 36 -13.43 -8.84 5.78
C GLU A 36 -12.67 -8.44 7.05
N ASP A 37 -11.78 -9.30 7.57
CA ASP A 37 -11.02 -9.03 8.78
C ASP A 37 -9.96 -7.93 8.60
N VAL A 38 -9.47 -7.74 7.37
CA VAL A 38 -8.60 -6.63 7.00
C VAL A 38 -9.38 -5.33 6.99
N TYR A 39 -10.59 -5.33 6.41
CA TYR A 39 -11.46 -4.17 6.42
C TYR A 39 -11.83 -3.75 7.85
N ASP A 40 -12.34 -4.68 8.65
CA ASP A 40 -12.75 -4.42 10.03
C ASP A 40 -11.58 -3.90 10.86
N GLY A 41 -10.42 -4.55 10.78
CA GLY A 41 -9.28 -4.06 11.53
C GLY A 41 -8.72 -2.73 11.02
N ALA A 42 -8.91 -2.37 9.74
CA ALA A 42 -8.57 -1.02 9.27
C ALA A 42 -9.53 0.03 9.82
N VAL A 43 -10.82 -0.31 9.99
CA VAL A 43 -11.81 0.54 10.70
C VAL A 43 -11.41 0.71 12.16
N ASP A 44 -10.87 -0.34 12.80
CA ASP A 44 -10.34 -0.33 14.16
C ASP A 44 -8.92 0.29 14.29
N ASP A 45 -8.45 0.98 13.24
CA ASP A 45 -7.14 1.64 13.18
C ASP A 45 -5.93 0.71 13.39
N ILE A 46 -6.06 -0.59 13.09
CA ILE A 46 -4.95 -1.54 13.15
C ILE A 46 -3.92 -1.16 12.08
N PRO A 47 -2.67 -0.80 12.46
CA PRO A 47 -1.69 -0.26 11.52
C PRO A 47 -1.38 -1.19 10.34
N MET A 48 -1.36 -2.50 10.59
CA MET A 48 -1.08 -3.50 9.57
C MET A 48 -2.17 -3.52 8.49
N HIS A 49 -3.44 -3.47 8.89
CA HIS A 49 -4.56 -3.53 7.94
C HIS A 49 -4.68 -2.26 7.12
N ARG A 50 -4.48 -1.09 7.77
CA ARG A 50 -4.36 0.19 7.06
C ARG A 50 -3.24 0.16 6.02
N PHE A 51 -2.10 -0.44 6.37
CA PHE A 51 -0.98 -0.61 5.44
C PHE A 51 -1.33 -1.52 4.27
N THR A 52 -1.97 -2.67 4.52
CA THR A 52 -2.43 -3.57 3.46
C THR A 52 -3.36 -2.87 2.48
N ILE A 53 -4.35 -2.11 2.97
CA ILE A 53 -5.25 -1.37 2.08
C ILE A 53 -4.48 -0.31 1.28
N ALA A 54 -3.58 0.45 1.92
CA ALA A 54 -2.77 1.45 1.25
C ALA A 54 -1.83 0.84 0.19
N HIS A 55 -1.36 -0.39 0.41
CA HIS A 55 -0.56 -1.16 -0.53
C HIS A 55 -1.36 -1.58 -1.77
N GLU A 56 -2.58 -2.12 -1.59
CA GLU A 56 -3.46 -2.43 -2.72
C GLU A 56 -3.87 -1.17 -3.51
N ILE A 57 -4.06 -0.04 -2.82
CA ILE A 57 -4.27 1.25 -3.47
C ILE A 57 -3.04 1.61 -4.33
N GLY A 58 -1.82 1.39 -3.83
CA GLY A 58 -0.59 1.55 -4.59
C GLY A 58 -0.59 0.71 -5.87
N HIS A 59 -0.94 -0.57 -5.77
CA HIS A 59 -1.12 -1.42 -6.95
C HIS A 59 -2.14 -0.87 -7.93
N PHE A 60 -3.30 -0.46 -7.43
CA PHE A 60 -4.37 0.09 -8.25
C PHE A 60 -3.94 1.31 -9.06
N PHE A 61 -3.18 2.22 -8.45
CA PHE A 61 -2.75 3.47 -9.08
C PHE A 61 -1.53 3.32 -9.98
N MET A 62 -0.53 2.54 -9.55
CA MET A 62 0.79 2.52 -10.19
C MET A 62 0.92 1.41 -11.23
N HIS A 63 0.19 0.30 -11.07
CA HIS A 63 0.46 -0.96 -11.77
C HIS A 63 -0.68 -1.39 -12.69
N THR A 64 -0.99 -0.55 -13.68
CA THR A 64 -1.88 -0.91 -14.79
C THR A 64 -1.15 -1.75 -15.85
N PRO A 65 -1.86 -2.54 -16.69
CA PRO A 65 -1.24 -3.26 -17.81
C PRO A 65 -0.44 -2.36 -18.78
N LYS A 66 -0.68 -1.04 -18.78
CA LYS A 66 0.05 -0.05 -19.59
C LYS A 66 1.29 0.50 -18.90
N THR A 67 1.37 0.42 -17.57
CA THR A 67 2.49 0.95 -16.76
C THR A 67 3.44 -0.15 -16.28
N VAL A 68 3.00 -1.41 -16.31
CA VAL A 68 3.89 -2.57 -16.13
C VAL A 68 4.73 -2.76 -17.40
N GLY A 69 5.92 -2.13 -17.42
CA GLY A 69 6.90 -2.33 -18.47
C GLY A 69 7.54 -3.72 -18.35
N PHE A 70 7.24 -4.64 -19.28
CA PHE A 70 7.97 -5.89 -19.38
C PHE A 70 9.39 -5.62 -19.88
N ALA A 71 10.35 -5.49 -18.97
CA ALA A 71 11.75 -5.41 -19.33
C ALA A 71 12.22 -6.76 -19.89
N ARG A 72 12.23 -6.90 -21.22
CA ARG A 72 13.00 -7.96 -21.89
C ARG A 72 14.47 -7.55 -21.89
N ASN A 73 15.23 -7.91 -20.86
CA ASN A 73 16.66 -8.12 -21.07
C ASN A 73 17.30 -9.04 -20.03
N SER A 74 18.04 -10.01 -20.56
CA SER A 74 18.95 -10.89 -19.86
C SER A 74 20.14 -10.11 -19.29
N SER A 75 20.53 -10.41 -18.04
CA SER A 75 21.88 -10.19 -17.49
C SER A 75 22.18 -8.94 -16.64
N THR A 76 21.20 -8.16 -16.17
CA THR A 76 21.46 -7.10 -15.19
C THR A 76 20.58 -7.21 -13.95
N LYS A 77 21.17 -6.93 -12.77
CA LYS A 77 20.48 -6.90 -11.48
C LYS A 77 19.39 -5.82 -11.55
N ILE A 78 18.12 -6.22 -11.52
CA ILE A 78 16.97 -5.32 -11.64
C ILE A 78 16.98 -4.39 -10.42
N PRO A 79 17.01 -3.05 -10.60
CA PRO A 79 16.93 -2.12 -9.48
C PRO A 79 15.61 -2.29 -8.69
N PRO A 80 15.59 -2.14 -7.36
CA PRO A 80 14.37 -2.33 -6.55
C PRO A 80 13.20 -1.42 -6.93
N PHE A 81 13.46 -0.26 -7.52
CA PHE A 81 12.40 0.62 -8.00
C PHE A 81 11.69 0.11 -9.26
N PHE A 82 12.10 -1.02 -9.87
CA PHE A 82 11.30 -1.71 -10.89
C PHE A 82 10.44 -2.83 -10.29
N ASP A 83 10.61 -3.14 -9.00
CA ASP A 83 9.81 -4.14 -8.30
C ASP A 83 8.46 -3.52 -7.89
N ILE A 84 7.38 -4.09 -8.44
CA ILE A 84 5.99 -3.68 -8.24
C ILE A 84 5.62 -3.73 -6.74
N GLU A 85 6.08 -4.75 -6.02
CA GLU A 85 5.80 -4.90 -4.59
C GLU A 85 6.56 -3.85 -3.78
N TRP A 86 7.81 -3.57 -4.16
CA TRP A 86 8.59 -2.51 -3.50
C TRP A 86 7.95 -1.13 -3.74
N GLN A 87 7.49 -0.86 -4.96
CA GLN A 87 6.78 0.38 -5.30
C GLN A 87 5.48 0.52 -4.48
N ALA A 88 4.65 -0.53 -4.41
CA ALA A 88 3.41 -0.50 -3.64
C ALA A 88 3.65 -0.33 -2.13
N ASN A 89 4.67 -1.00 -1.58
CA ASN A 89 5.08 -0.81 -0.18
C ASN A 89 5.56 0.61 0.11
N THR A 90 6.35 1.19 -0.80
CA THR A 90 6.84 2.57 -0.68
C THR A 90 5.67 3.56 -0.74
N PHE A 91 4.77 3.37 -1.70
CA PHE A 91 3.54 4.16 -1.80
C PHE A 91 2.71 4.09 -0.53
N ALA A 92 2.47 2.90 0.02
CA ALA A 92 1.68 2.71 1.24
C ALA A 92 2.31 3.44 2.44
N ALA A 93 3.63 3.33 2.59
CA ALA A 93 4.36 3.99 3.67
C ALA A 93 4.24 5.53 3.57
N GLU A 94 4.40 6.09 2.37
CA GLU A 94 4.32 7.54 2.14
C GLU A 94 2.90 8.08 2.19
N LEU A 95 1.91 7.29 1.79
CA LEU A 95 0.50 7.65 1.91
C LEU A 95 0.10 7.77 3.39
N LEU A 96 0.51 6.80 4.21
CA LEU A 96 0.16 6.76 5.63
C LEU A 96 1.01 7.69 6.50
N ALA A 97 2.27 7.90 6.15
CA ALA A 97 3.20 8.76 6.88
C ALA A 97 3.98 9.66 5.89
N PRO A 98 3.40 10.76 5.40
CA PRO A 98 3.99 11.57 4.33
C PRO A 98 5.31 12.22 4.75
N PRO A 99 6.42 12.05 4.00
CA PRO A 99 7.76 12.53 4.40
C PRO A 99 7.83 14.01 4.76
N ARG A 100 7.08 14.85 4.03
CA ARG A 100 6.96 16.30 4.28
C ARG A 100 6.43 16.66 5.68
N LEU A 101 5.72 15.75 6.33
CA LEU A 101 5.11 15.93 7.66
C LEU A 101 5.94 15.29 8.78
N LEU A 102 7.05 14.62 8.46
CA LEU A 102 7.85 13.89 9.45
C LEU A 102 8.97 14.72 10.07
N LYS A 103 9.28 15.89 9.49
CA LYS A 103 10.42 16.72 9.92
C LYS A 103 10.30 17.09 11.40
N GLY A 104 11.34 16.78 12.18
CA GLY A 104 11.40 17.05 13.61
C GLY A 104 10.75 15.98 14.49
N LEU A 105 10.15 14.93 13.91
CA LEU A 105 9.59 13.81 14.67
C LEU A 105 10.59 12.65 14.80
N ASN A 106 10.61 12.04 15.97
CA ASN A 106 11.32 10.77 16.19
C ASN A 106 10.44 9.56 15.85
N ARG A 107 11.03 8.36 15.81
CA ARG A 107 10.34 7.11 15.44
C ARG A 107 9.09 6.81 16.27
N LYS A 108 9.07 7.13 17.58
CA LYS A 108 7.91 6.89 18.44
C LYS A 108 6.80 7.89 18.15
N GLU A 109 7.17 9.14 17.88
CA GLU A 109 6.23 10.18 17.47
C GLU A 109 5.60 9.87 16.11
N ILE A 110 6.39 9.40 15.13
CA ILE A 110 5.86 8.99 13.82
C ILE A 110 4.82 7.87 13.98
N GLN A 111 5.10 6.84 14.79
CA GLN A 111 4.12 5.77 15.05
C GLN A 111 2.83 6.31 15.64
N LYS A 112 2.95 7.15 16.67
CA LYS A 112 1.79 7.67 17.40
C LYS A 112 0.96 8.65 16.57
N VAL A 113 1.61 9.55 15.84
CA VAL A 113 0.92 10.62 15.09
C VAL A 113 0.23 10.07 13.84
N PHE A 114 0.86 9.12 13.14
CA PHE A 114 0.34 8.60 11.87
C PHE A 114 -0.38 7.24 12.01
N GLY A 115 -0.36 6.64 13.21
CA GLY A 115 -0.97 5.33 13.47
C GLY A 115 -0.31 4.21 12.66
N VAL A 116 1.01 4.30 12.44
CA VAL A 116 1.76 3.35 11.61
C VAL A 116 2.58 2.38 12.46
N SER A 117 2.93 1.22 11.90
CA SER A 117 3.76 0.25 12.59
C SER A 117 5.17 0.78 12.87
N ALA A 118 5.85 0.18 13.86
CA ALA A 118 7.25 0.49 14.15
C ALA A 118 8.15 0.34 12.92
N LYS A 119 7.84 -0.62 12.03
CA LYS A 119 8.61 -0.85 10.82
C LYS A 119 8.48 0.30 9.83
N VAL A 120 7.25 0.78 9.59
CA VAL A 120 6.99 1.92 8.71
C VAL A 120 7.65 3.18 9.27
N ALA A 121 7.52 3.43 10.57
CA ALA A 121 8.18 4.57 11.20
C ALA A 121 9.72 4.52 11.13
N GLU A 122 10.31 3.32 11.25
CA GLU A 122 11.75 3.13 11.07
C GLU A 122 12.19 3.50 9.65
N ILE A 123 11.50 2.97 8.63
CA ILE A 123 11.77 3.25 7.22
C ILE A 123 11.65 4.75 6.95
N GLN A 124 10.55 5.36 7.40
CA GLN A 124 10.26 6.75 7.15
C GLN A 124 11.19 7.72 7.89
N SER A 125 11.66 7.36 9.10
CA SER A 125 12.65 8.17 9.82
C SER A 125 13.98 8.30 9.07
N LYS A 126 14.34 7.32 8.23
CA LYS A 126 15.57 7.36 7.42
C LYS A 126 15.46 8.31 6.23
N GLN A 127 14.25 8.66 5.78
CA GLN A 127 14.06 9.57 4.66
C GLN A 127 14.26 11.05 5.04
N ILE A 128 14.19 11.37 6.33
CA ILE A 128 14.35 12.73 6.88
C ILE A 128 15.66 12.94 7.64
N SER A 129 16.52 11.91 7.68
CA SER A 129 17.84 11.95 8.33
C SER A 129 18.88 12.67 7.47
#